data_AF-A0AAD8H644-F1
#
_entry.id   AF-A0AAD8H644-F1
#
_cell.length_a   1.000
_cell.length_b   1.000
_cell.length_c   1.000
_cell.angle_alpha   90.00
_cell.angle_beta   90.00
_cell.angle_gamma   90.00
#
_symmetry.space_group_name_H-M   'P 1'
#
loop_
_entity.id
_entity.type
_entity.pdbx_description
1 polymer ?
#
loop_
_entity_poly.entity_id
_entity_poly.type
_entity_poly.pdbx_seq_one_letter_code
_entity_poly.pdbx_strand_id
1 'polypeptide(L)'
;MIMEVGDPQMLRTSNCYGTNILHYAAKVGNTQAARVLVSKDPEIAQFQHPIRHTALKLAAWHGHRETLCYLLEVTKDVYIDRGISPYQDEDGADLLTLTITAGFYDVALYLVNMYPDLVTQKNNISSQTGLETLAAKPNAFQSGSKLGFWQQIIYPWIPVNREKALESPILRPSQVVSAQNLITKASYCLNFSFWSVLQYFAPHIKQMHDTKVKHIYAEELVKQMCATVINKGDHAIAWDVLGTALSTAATHGIHELTEQCIHHYPGLIYYDGIRCL
;
A
#
# COMPACT_ATOMS: atom_id res chain seq x y z
N MET A 1 37.30 7.94 19.19
CA MET A 1 37.12 9.07 18.26
C MET A 1 35.94 9.87 18.79
N ILE A 2 36.19 10.98 19.47
CA ILE A 2 35.13 11.82 20.02
C ILE A 2 34.71 12.74 18.87
N MET A 3 33.59 12.42 18.21
CA MET A 3 33.07 13.23 17.12
C MET A 3 32.24 14.37 17.70
N GLU A 4 32.51 15.61 17.27
CA GLU A 4 31.82 16.82 17.74
C GLU A 4 30.36 16.85 17.29
N VAL A 5 29.49 17.38 18.16
CA VAL A 5 28.07 17.58 17.90
C VAL A 5 27.91 18.64 16.80
N GLY A 6 27.78 18.20 15.55
CA GLY A 6 27.54 19.09 14.40
C GLY A 6 28.27 18.72 13.11
N ASP A 7 29.17 17.74 13.13
CA ASP A 7 29.90 17.31 11.92
C ASP A 7 28.94 16.72 10.87
N PRO A 8 28.91 17.21 9.61
CA PRO A 8 28.16 16.60 8.51
C PRO A 8 28.46 15.10 8.32
N GLN A 9 29.66 14.63 8.68
CA GLN A 9 30.00 13.21 8.64
C GLN A 9 29.25 12.38 9.71
N MET A 10 28.74 13.00 10.78
CA MET A 10 27.85 12.30 11.73
C MET A 10 26.53 11.85 11.10
N LEU A 11 26.04 12.55 10.07
CA LEU A 11 24.82 12.16 9.37
C LEU A 11 25.01 10.90 8.53
N ARG A 12 26.23 10.71 8.01
CA ARG A 12 26.62 9.57 7.17
C ARG A 12 27.14 8.38 7.97
N THR A 13 27.41 8.55 9.27
CA THR A 13 27.85 7.45 10.11
C THR A 13 26.68 6.54 10.46
N SER A 14 26.96 5.25 10.41
CA SER A 14 26.06 4.21 10.85
C SER A 14 26.62 3.58 12.12
N ASN A 15 25.74 3.04 12.97
CA ASN A 15 26.17 2.24 14.12
C ASN A 15 26.84 0.93 13.64
N CYS A 16 27.29 0.09 14.58
CA CYS A 16 27.90 -1.22 14.26
C CYS A 16 26.97 -2.19 13.51
N TYR A 17 25.66 -1.91 13.49
CA TYR A 17 24.67 -2.65 12.73
C TYR A 17 24.38 -2.02 11.37
N GLY A 18 25.05 -0.93 10.98
CA GLY A 18 24.78 -0.20 9.75
C GLY A 18 23.47 0.61 9.76
N THR A 19 22.90 0.86 10.94
CA THR A 19 21.74 1.76 11.13
C THR A 19 22.21 3.20 11.20
N ASN A 20 21.71 4.05 10.31
CA ASN A 20 21.92 5.50 10.37
C ASN A 20 20.76 6.21 11.10
N ILE A 21 20.91 7.52 11.32
CA ILE A 21 19.92 8.35 12.03
C ILE A 21 18.55 8.43 11.30
N LEU A 22 18.53 8.32 9.96
CA LEU A 22 17.27 8.32 9.20
C LEU A 22 16.47 7.02 9.43
N HIS A 23 17.13 5.86 9.54
CA HIS A 23 16.45 4.60 9.88
C HIS A 23 15.75 4.70 11.24
N TYR A 24 16.38 5.34 12.24
CA TYR A 24 15.75 5.58 13.54
C TYR A 24 14.54 6.52 13.41
N ALA A 25 14.67 7.64 12.69
CA ALA A 25 13.58 8.58 12.45
C ALA A 25 12.38 7.89 11.76
N ALA A 26 12.65 7.03 10.78
CA ALA A 26 11.65 6.23 10.09
C ALA A 26 10.96 5.21 11.01
N LYS A 27 11.75 4.51 11.83
CA LYS A 27 11.25 3.52 12.79
C LYS A 27 10.32 4.11 13.85
N VAL A 28 10.55 5.36 14.28
CA VAL A 28 9.70 6.03 15.27
C VAL A 28 8.62 6.93 14.65
N GLY A 29 8.61 7.08 13.32
CA GLY A 29 7.64 7.92 12.61
C GLY A 29 7.84 9.42 12.77
N ASN A 30 9.09 9.87 13.01
CA ASN A 30 9.39 11.29 13.15
C ASN A 30 9.64 11.93 11.77
N THR A 31 8.54 12.21 11.05
CA THR A 31 8.58 12.83 9.72
C THR A 31 9.34 14.15 9.71
N GLN A 32 9.21 14.97 10.77
CA GLN A 32 9.91 16.25 10.85
C GLN A 32 11.43 16.08 10.96
N ALA A 33 11.89 15.13 11.79
CA ALA A 33 13.30 14.79 11.86
C ALA A 33 13.79 14.24 10.51
N ALA A 34 13.04 13.34 9.88
CA ALA A 34 13.38 12.83 8.55
C ALA A 34 13.55 13.95 7.52
N ARG A 35 12.64 14.94 7.50
CA ARG A 35 12.73 16.14 6.65
C ARG A 35 14.01 16.95 6.89
N VAL A 36 14.32 17.21 8.16
CA VAL A 36 15.53 17.96 8.53
C VAL A 36 16.80 17.19 8.12
N LEU A 37 16.84 15.87 8.35
CA LEU A 37 17.99 15.03 8.01
C LEU A 37 18.26 15.01 6.51
N VAL A 38 17.24 14.74 5.69
CA VAL A 38 17.35 14.69 4.23
C VAL A 38 17.65 16.06 3.63
N SER A 39 17.15 17.15 4.25
CA SER A 39 17.51 18.52 3.81
C SER A 39 18.98 18.87 4.01
N LYS A 40 19.64 18.26 5.02
CA LYS A 40 21.07 18.44 5.28
C LYS A 40 21.93 17.55 4.40
N ASP A 41 21.48 16.32 4.12
CA ASP A 41 22.18 15.37 3.27
C ASP A 41 21.18 14.47 2.51
N PRO A 42 20.84 14.80 1.26
CA PRO A 42 19.87 14.02 0.48
C PRO A 42 20.28 12.56 0.24
N GLU A 43 21.57 12.25 0.28
CA GLU A 43 22.08 10.90 0.07
C GLU A 43 21.74 9.97 1.24
N ILE A 44 21.40 10.51 2.42
CA ILE A 44 21.09 9.71 3.61
C ILE A 44 19.87 8.79 3.42
N ALA A 45 18.96 9.16 2.52
CA ALA A 45 17.79 8.37 2.14
C ALA A 45 18.15 7.11 1.33
N GLN A 46 19.33 7.07 0.71
CA GLN A 46 19.77 5.97 -0.14
C GLN A 46 20.53 4.87 0.63
N PHE A 47 20.97 5.16 1.86
CA PHE A 47 21.73 4.19 2.65
C PHE A 47 20.87 3.01 3.07
N GLN A 48 21.40 1.81 2.88
CA GLN A 48 20.76 0.56 3.27
C GLN A 48 21.39 0.02 4.54
N HIS A 49 20.54 -0.49 5.44
CA HIS A 49 20.99 -1.31 6.56
C HIS A 49 21.56 -2.65 6.05
N PRO A 50 22.58 -3.26 6.69
CA PRO A 50 23.13 -4.58 6.41
C PRO A 50 22.12 -5.74 6.30
N ILE A 51 20.90 -5.56 6.80
CA ILE A 51 19.79 -6.53 6.70
C ILE A 51 18.83 -6.10 5.55
N ARG A 52 19.33 -5.34 4.57
CA ARG A 52 18.56 -4.77 3.44
C ARG A 52 17.29 -4.01 3.87
N HIS A 53 17.27 -3.49 5.10
CA HIS A 53 16.20 -2.61 5.54
C HIS A 53 16.53 -1.20 5.11
N THR A 54 15.69 -0.61 4.28
CA THR A 54 15.71 0.82 4.01
C THR A 54 14.84 1.55 5.04
N ALA A 55 15.06 2.85 5.18
CA ALA A 55 14.17 3.71 5.97
C ALA A 55 12.70 3.55 5.55
N LEU A 56 12.43 3.35 4.24
CA LEU A 56 11.11 3.03 3.69
C LEU A 56 10.49 1.79 4.35
N LYS A 57 11.22 0.66 4.36
CA LYS A 57 10.74 -0.61 4.93
C LYS A 57 10.45 -0.47 6.43
N LEU A 58 11.28 0.29 7.17
CA LEU A 58 11.04 0.55 8.59
C LEU A 58 9.79 1.40 8.83
N ALA A 59 9.59 2.47 8.05
CA ALA A 59 8.39 3.29 8.15
C ALA A 59 7.11 2.48 7.81
N ALA A 60 7.17 1.63 6.78
CA ALA A 60 6.06 0.75 6.41
C ALA A 60 5.77 -0.28 7.52
N TRP A 61 6.79 -1.00 8.00
CA TRP A 61 6.66 -2.01 9.04
C TRP A 61 6.07 -1.42 10.33
N HIS A 62 6.55 -0.25 10.76
CA HIS A 62 6.05 0.40 11.98
C HIS A 62 4.75 1.20 11.79
N GLY A 63 4.15 1.17 10.60
CA GLY A 63 2.85 1.80 10.34
C GLY A 63 2.91 3.34 10.33
N HIS A 64 4.05 3.92 9.97
CA HIS A 64 4.25 5.37 9.90
C HIS A 64 3.99 5.91 8.50
N ARG A 65 2.71 5.98 8.10
CA ARG A 65 2.29 6.37 6.73
C ARG A 65 2.88 7.70 6.29
N GLU A 66 2.82 8.74 7.11
CA GLU A 66 3.31 10.07 6.72
C GLU A 66 4.82 10.06 6.44
N THR A 67 5.58 9.40 7.32
CA THR A 67 7.03 9.23 7.14
C THR A 67 7.34 8.38 5.92
N LEU A 68 6.56 7.32 5.66
CA LEU A 68 6.68 6.50 4.46
C LEU A 68 6.45 7.31 3.19
N CYS A 69 5.36 8.10 3.10
CA CYS A 69 5.08 8.94 1.94
C CYS A 69 6.22 9.93 1.70
N TYR A 70 6.70 10.60 2.75
CA TYR A 70 7.83 11.51 2.63
C TYR A 70 9.09 10.79 2.12
N LEU A 71 9.39 9.61 2.65
CA LEU A 71 10.54 8.81 2.23
C LEU A 71 10.40 8.36 0.77
N LEU A 72 9.20 8.03 0.29
CA LEU A 72 8.97 7.68 -1.13
C LEU A 72 9.26 8.87 -2.05
N GLU A 73 8.93 10.09 -1.64
CA GLU A 73 9.21 11.32 -2.42
C GLU A 73 10.71 11.60 -2.56
N VAL A 74 11.50 11.30 -1.53
CA VAL A 74 12.94 11.66 -1.48
C VAL A 74 13.88 10.50 -1.81
N THR A 75 13.39 9.26 -1.76
CA THR A 75 14.20 8.08 -2.09
C THR A 75 14.16 7.85 -3.59
N LYS A 76 15.24 8.24 -4.25
CA LYS A 76 15.43 8.04 -5.68
C LYS A 76 15.50 6.55 -6.03
N ASP A 77 14.99 6.22 -7.20
CA ASP A 77 15.19 4.92 -7.84
C ASP A 77 16.52 4.94 -8.59
N VAL A 78 17.64 4.96 -7.85
CA VAL A 78 18.99 5.09 -8.44
C VAL A 78 19.85 3.90 -8.05
N TYR A 79 20.54 3.38 -9.07
CA TYR A 79 21.53 2.32 -8.99
C TYR A 79 22.86 2.88 -8.44
N ILE A 80 22.99 3.04 -7.12
CA ILE A 80 24.27 3.49 -6.54
C ILE A 80 25.11 2.27 -6.18
N ASP A 81 26.14 2.00 -6.99
CA ASP A 81 27.42 1.26 -6.80
C ASP A 81 27.44 -0.12 -6.06
N ARG A 82 26.31 -0.55 -5.48
CA ARG A 82 26.03 -1.86 -4.89
C ARG A 82 24.71 -2.47 -5.39
N GLY A 83 24.15 -1.94 -6.47
CA GLY A 83 23.25 -2.66 -7.38
C GLY A 83 21.87 -3.10 -6.88
N ILE A 84 21.27 -2.47 -5.87
CA ILE A 84 19.94 -2.87 -5.39
C ILE A 84 19.06 -1.63 -5.19
N SER A 85 18.10 -1.41 -6.09
CA SER A 85 17.03 -0.43 -5.90
C SER A 85 16.07 -0.93 -4.79
N PRO A 86 15.59 -0.07 -3.87
CA PRO A 86 14.62 -0.47 -2.85
C PRO A 86 13.25 -0.83 -3.44
N TYR A 87 13.06 -0.62 -4.74
CA TYR A 87 11.83 -0.85 -5.48
C TYR A 87 11.91 -2.05 -6.43
N GLN A 88 12.97 -2.86 -6.33
CA GLN A 88 13.19 -4.02 -7.18
C GLN A 88 13.38 -5.28 -6.35
N ASP A 89 13.16 -6.41 -7.02
CA ASP A 89 13.34 -7.74 -6.47
C ASP A 89 12.63 -7.93 -5.13
N GLU A 90 13.17 -8.82 -4.30
CA GLU A 90 12.63 -9.15 -2.99
C GLU A 90 12.52 -7.92 -2.07
N ASP A 91 13.34 -6.88 -2.26
CA ASP A 91 13.27 -5.66 -1.45
C ASP A 91 12.03 -4.82 -1.78
N GLY A 92 11.72 -4.68 -3.08
CA GLY A 92 10.48 -4.06 -3.52
C GLY A 92 9.26 -4.91 -3.14
N ALA A 93 9.35 -6.23 -3.24
CA ALA A 93 8.29 -7.14 -2.82
C ALA A 93 8.03 -7.06 -1.30
N ASP A 94 9.09 -6.96 -0.49
CA ASP A 94 8.98 -6.69 0.94
C ASP A 94 8.30 -5.34 1.19
N LEU A 95 8.69 -4.28 0.48
CA LEU A 95 8.05 -2.96 0.64
C LEU A 95 6.55 -3.04 0.32
N LEU A 96 6.18 -3.65 -0.81
CA LEU A 96 4.78 -3.83 -1.21
C LEU A 96 4.00 -4.63 -0.15
N THR A 97 4.51 -5.78 0.28
CA THR A 97 3.83 -6.62 1.27
C THR A 97 3.73 -5.94 2.65
N LEU A 98 4.74 -5.17 3.07
CA LEU A 98 4.70 -4.37 4.29
C LEU A 98 3.67 -3.24 4.20
N THR A 99 3.54 -2.55 3.07
CA THR A 99 2.51 -1.51 2.90
C THR A 99 1.09 -2.07 2.95
N ILE A 100 0.86 -3.24 2.33
CA ILE A 100 -0.41 -3.98 2.41
C ILE A 100 -0.68 -4.43 3.86
N THR A 101 0.35 -4.94 4.54
CA THR A 101 0.27 -5.36 5.95
C THR A 101 -0.02 -4.18 6.89
N ALA A 102 0.50 -3.00 6.61
CA ALA A 102 0.18 -1.77 7.33
C ALA A 102 -1.22 -1.20 6.99
N GLY A 103 -1.84 -1.66 5.90
CA GLY A 103 -3.15 -1.19 5.43
C GLY A 103 -3.07 0.14 4.67
N PHE A 104 -1.91 0.45 4.07
CA PHE A 104 -1.68 1.61 3.22
C PHE A 104 -1.95 1.24 1.75
N TYR A 105 -3.20 0.87 1.46
CA TYR A 105 -3.60 0.36 0.13
C TYR A 105 -3.43 1.41 -0.98
N ASP A 106 -3.51 2.69 -0.65
CA ASP A 106 -3.22 3.81 -1.54
C ASP A 106 -1.74 3.88 -1.92
N VAL A 107 -0.85 3.65 -0.95
CA VAL A 107 0.60 3.56 -1.20
C VAL A 107 0.94 2.29 -1.98
N ALA A 108 0.30 1.16 -1.63
CA ALA A 108 0.48 -0.09 -2.35
C ALA A 108 0.03 0.04 -3.83
N LEU A 109 -1.08 0.73 -4.08
CA LEU A 109 -1.55 1.03 -5.44
C LEU A 109 -0.54 1.88 -6.21
N TYR A 110 0.03 2.90 -5.56
CA TYR A 110 1.13 3.68 -6.15
C TYR A 110 2.33 2.78 -6.52
N LEU A 111 2.76 1.89 -5.61
CA LEU A 111 3.87 0.97 -5.86
C LEU A 111 3.59 0.01 -7.02
N VAL A 112 2.39 -0.57 -7.10
CA VAL A 112 2.01 -1.47 -8.20
C VAL A 112 2.00 -0.76 -9.55
N ASN A 113 1.53 0.50 -9.58
CA ASN A 113 1.49 1.28 -10.82
C ASN A 113 2.89 1.69 -11.30
N MET A 114 3.79 2.03 -10.38
CA MET A 114 5.16 2.45 -10.71
C MET A 114 6.09 1.25 -10.97
N TYR A 115 5.87 0.14 -10.26
CA TYR A 115 6.73 -1.04 -10.25
C TYR A 115 5.88 -2.31 -10.42
N PRO A 116 5.30 -2.54 -11.61
CA PRO A 116 4.42 -3.68 -11.87
C PRO A 116 5.12 -5.03 -11.69
N ASP A 117 6.46 -5.06 -11.76
CA ASP A 117 7.22 -6.28 -11.57
C ASP A 117 7.11 -6.88 -10.17
N LEU A 118 6.81 -6.06 -9.17
CA LEU A 118 6.66 -6.46 -7.78
C LEU A 118 5.46 -7.37 -7.54
N VAL A 119 4.43 -7.29 -8.39
CA VAL A 119 3.17 -8.03 -8.21
C VAL A 119 3.38 -9.54 -8.23
N THR A 120 4.30 -10.02 -9.07
CA THR A 120 4.60 -11.45 -9.25
C THR A 120 5.72 -11.95 -8.34
N GLN A 121 6.39 -11.06 -7.61
CA GLN A 121 7.54 -11.43 -6.78
C GLN A 121 7.09 -11.82 -5.38
N LYS A 122 7.76 -12.85 -4.83
CA LYS A 122 7.59 -13.28 -3.44
C LYS A 122 8.52 -12.48 -2.55
N ASN A 123 8.00 -12.03 -1.42
CA ASN A 123 8.79 -11.32 -0.41
C ASN A 123 9.79 -12.26 0.28
N ASN A 124 10.80 -11.70 0.95
CA ASN A 124 11.78 -12.47 1.72
C ASN A 124 11.29 -12.91 3.09
N ILE A 125 10.29 -12.20 3.63
CA ILE A 125 9.85 -12.37 5.02
C ILE A 125 8.96 -13.61 5.18
N SER A 126 7.99 -13.80 4.28
CA SER A 126 6.98 -14.86 4.35
C SER A 126 6.90 -15.71 3.09
N SER A 127 7.75 -15.45 2.08
CA SER A 127 7.65 -16.07 0.75
C SER A 127 6.28 -15.90 0.11
N GLN A 128 5.63 -14.76 0.37
CA GLN A 128 4.30 -14.45 -0.13
C GLN A 128 4.35 -13.33 -1.17
N THR A 129 3.45 -13.40 -2.14
CA THR A 129 3.21 -12.26 -3.04
C THR A 129 2.40 -11.17 -2.35
N GLY A 130 2.42 -9.95 -2.91
CA GLY A 130 1.55 -8.87 -2.46
C GLY A 130 0.06 -9.26 -2.47
N LEU A 131 -0.36 -10.03 -3.49
CA LEU A 131 -1.76 -10.43 -3.65
C LEU A 131 -2.18 -11.47 -2.60
N GLU A 132 -1.31 -12.46 -2.30
CA GLU A 132 -1.53 -13.41 -1.21
C GLU A 132 -1.60 -12.71 0.16
N THR A 133 -0.71 -11.74 0.39
CA THR A 133 -0.71 -10.93 1.63
C THR A 133 -2.01 -10.13 1.77
N LEU A 134 -2.55 -9.62 0.67
CA LEU A 134 -3.83 -8.92 0.65
C LEU A 134 -5.01 -9.89 0.90
N ALA A 135 -4.98 -11.08 0.30
CA ALA A 135 -5.96 -12.15 0.52
C ALA A 135 -5.97 -12.68 1.97
N ALA A 136 -4.84 -12.62 2.67
CA ALA A 136 -4.74 -12.96 4.08
C ALA A 136 -5.31 -11.87 5.03
N LYS A 137 -5.83 -10.75 4.49
CA LYS A 137 -6.37 -9.63 5.27
C LYS A 137 -7.87 -9.43 5.02
N PRO A 138 -8.75 -10.15 5.72
CA PRO A 138 -10.20 -10.01 5.54
C PRO A 138 -10.72 -8.60 5.83
N ASN A 139 -10.08 -7.88 6.76
CA ASN A 139 -10.44 -6.49 7.09
C ASN A 139 -10.11 -5.46 5.98
N ALA A 140 -9.44 -5.88 4.90
CA ALA A 140 -9.19 -5.05 3.73
C ALA A 140 -10.44 -4.91 2.85
N PHE A 141 -11.40 -5.84 2.96
CA PHE A 141 -12.56 -5.95 2.10
C PHE A 141 -13.86 -5.87 2.90
N GLN A 142 -14.95 -5.50 2.24
CA GLN A 142 -16.23 -5.39 2.89
C GLN A 142 -16.78 -6.77 3.28
N SER A 143 -16.65 -7.78 2.42
CA SER A 143 -17.10 -9.15 2.70
C SER A 143 -16.35 -9.80 3.88
N GLY A 144 -15.04 -9.61 3.95
CA GLY A 144 -14.20 -10.13 5.03
C GLY A 144 -14.29 -9.30 6.32
N SER A 145 -14.71 -8.04 6.23
CA SER A 145 -14.92 -7.18 7.40
C SER A 145 -16.20 -7.56 8.12
N LYS A 146 -16.07 -8.05 9.35
CA LYS A 146 -17.21 -8.29 10.27
C LYS A 146 -17.79 -6.96 10.77
N LEU A 147 -18.43 -6.20 9.88
CA LEU A 147 -19.15 -4.99 10.23
C LEU A 147 -20.35 -5.37 11.12
N GLY A 148 -20.48 -4.73 12.28
CA GLY A 148 -21.61 -4.92 13.18
C GLY A 148 -22.92 -4.41 12.57
N PHE A 149 -24.05 -4.78 13.18
CA PHE A 149 -25.40 -4.47 12.66
C PHE A 149 -25.60 -2.99 12.27
N TRP A 150 -25.24 -2.06 13.15
CA TRP A 150 -25.35 -0.62 12.88
C TRP A 150 -24.37 -0.11 11.81
N GLN A 151 -23.21 -0.75 11.67
CA GLN A 151 -22.23 -0.42 10.64
C GLN A 151 -22.74 -0.83 9.26
N GLN A 152 -23.38 -2.00 9.13
CA GLN A 152 -23.98 -2.45 7.87
C GLN A 152 -25.11 -1.52 7.38
N ILE A 153 -25.87 -0.93 8.31
CA ILE A 153 -26.94 0.01 7.97
C ILE A 153 -26.35 1.34 7.47
N ILE A 154 -25.31 1.87 8.11
CA ILE A 154 -24.77 3.21 7.80
C ILE A 154 -23.81 3.17 6.60
N TYR A 155 -23.06 2.08 6.43
CA TYR A 155 -21.98 1.96 5.45
C TYR A 155 -22.40 2.29 4.00
N PRO A 156 -23.55 1.81 3.47
CA PRO A 156 -24.00 2.17 2.13
C PRO A 156 -24.23 3.68 1.93
N TRP A 157 -24.63 4.39 2.99
CA TRP A 157 -25.03 5.80 2.95
C TRP A 157 -23.87 6.76 3.09
N ILE A 158 -22.69 6.30 3.49
CA ILE A 158 -21.50 7.15 3.56
C ILE A 158 -21.07 7.51 2.14
N PRO A 159 -21.11 8.80 1.74
CA PRO A 159 -20.71 9.20 0.41
C PRO A 159 -19.19 9.15 0.32
N VAL A 160 -18.66 8.21 -0.45
CA VAL A 160 -17.26 8.22 -0.86
C VAL A 160 -17.23 8.37 -2.37
N ASN A 161 -16.68 9.48 -2.85
CA ASN A 161 -16.47 9.66 -4.27
C ASN A 161 -15.25 8.81 -4.67
N ARG A 162 -15.48 7.75 -5.46
CA ARG A 162 -14.43 6.81 -5.87
C ARG A 162 -13.29 7.50 -6.62
N GLU A 163 -13.61 8.44 -7.50
CA GLU A 163 -12.62 9.19 -8.30
C GLU A 163 -11.74 10.06 -7.39
N LYS A 164 -12.36 10.89 -6.54
CA LYS A 164 -11.61 11.71 -5.57
C LYS A 164 -10.86 10.89 -4.53
N ALA A 165 -11.39 9.73 -4.15
CA ALA A 165 -10.71 8.85 -3.21
C ALA A 165 -9.43 8.30 -3.82
N LEU A 166 -9.43 7.96 -5.11
CA LEU A 166 -8.30 7.41 -5.86
C LEU A 166 -7.32 8.47 -6.40
N GLU A 167 -7.68 9.76 -6.36
CA GLU A 167 -6.74 10.89 -6.48
C GLU A 167 -5.80 10.91 -5.26
N SER A 168 -4.83 9.99 -5.22
CA SER A 168 -3.92 9.87 -4.08
C SER A 168 -3.07 11.15 -3.93
N PRO A 169 -2.78 11.63 -2.70
CA PRO A 169 -1.90 12.78 -2.50
C PRO A 169 -0.47 12.58 -3.01
N ILE A 170 -0.08 11.31 -3.21
CA ILE A 170 1.25 10.88 -3.67
C ILE A 170 1.34 10.96 -5.20
N LEU A 171 0.22 10.74 -5.91
CA LEU A 171 0.12 11.02 -7.34
C LEU A 171 -0.02 12.53 -7.56
N ARG A 172 1.10 13.21 -7.83
CA ARG A 172 1.06 14.27 -8.84
C ARG A 172 1.68 13.75 -10.13
N PRO A 173 0.84 13.31 -11.07
CA PRO A 173 1.09 13.63 -12.46
C PRO A 173 -0.09 14.39 -13.06
N SER A 174 0.28 15.41 -13.82
CA SER A 174 -0.54 16.25 -14.70
C SER A 174 -1.53 15.47 -15.58
N GLN A 175 -2.75 16.02 -15.66
CA GLN A 175 -3.75 15.84 -16.73
C GLN A 175 -4.25 14.42 -17.00
N VAL A 176 -5.46 14.09 -16.53
CA VAL A 176 -6.66 13.77 -17.35
C VAL A 176 -7.88 13.90 -16.45
N VAL A 177 -8.76 14.87 -16.71
CA VAL A 177 -10.16 14.78 -16.28
C VAL A 177 -11.02 14.97 -17.52
N SER A 178 -11.53 13.86 -18.05
CA SER A 178 -12.63 13.89 -18.98
C SER A 178 -13.89 14.24 -18.20
N ALA A 179 -14.57 15.29 -18.66
CA ALA A 179 -15.79 15.77 -18.07
C ALA A 179 -16.91 14.75 -18.28
N GLN A 180 -17.56 14.32 -17.21
CA GLN A 180 -18.96 13.91 -17.24
C GLN A 180 -19.63 14.11 -15.88
N ASN A 181 -20.90 14.54 -15.96
CA ASN A 181 -21.94 14.57 -14.92
C ASN A 181 -22.11 15.87 -14.12
N LEU A 182 -22.78 16.85 -14.74
CA LEU A 182 -23.27 18.08 -14.11
C LEU A 182 -24.63 17.95 -13.40
N ILE A 183 -25.31 16.80 -13.45
CA ILE A 183 -26.69 16.68 -12.94
C ILE A 183 -26.76 16.11 -11.50
N THR A 184 -25.65 15.60 -10.95
CA THR A 184 -25.59 15.07 -9.57
C THR A 184 -25.04 16.05 -8.52
N LYS A 185 -24.56 17.25 -8.90
CA LYS A 185 -23.85 18.13 -7.96
C LYS A 185 -24.67 18.60 -6.75
N ALA A 186 -25.94 18.97 -6.91
CA ALA A 186 -26.70 19.59 -5.82
C ALA A 186 -27.01 18.63 -4.66
N SER A 187 -27.50 17.42 -4.96
CA SER A 187 -27.80 16.39 -3.95
C SER A 187 -26.52 15.84 -3.28
N TYR A 188 -25.41 15.75 -4.03
CA TYR A 188 -24.12 15.33 -3.48
C TYR A 188 -23.48 16.42 -2.61
N CYS A 189 -23.56 17.70 -2.98
CA CYS A 189 -22.97 18.81 -2.22
C CYS A 189 -23.62 18.99 -0.83
N LEU A 190 -24.95 18.80 -0.74
CA LEU A 190 -25.67 18.89 0.53
C LEU A 190 -25.36 17.70 1.43
N ASN A 191 -25.31 16.48 0.87
CA ASN A 191 -24.92 15.28 1.61
C ASN A 191 -23.45 15.36 2.06
N PHE A 192 -22.53 15.74 1.17
CA PHE A 192 -21.10 15.89 1.48
C PHE A 192 -20.85 16.89 2.62
N SER A 193 -21.53 18.05 2.59
CA SER A 193 -21.44 19.06 3.65
C SER A 193 -22.02 18.58 4.98
N PHE A 194 -23.06 17.74 4.95
CA PHE A 194 -23.62 17.11 6.14
C PHE A 194 -22.66 16.08 6.74
N TRP A 195 -22.08 15.20 5.92
CA TRP A 195 -21.15 14.16 6.39
C TRP A 195 -19.82 14.72 6.86
N SER A 196 -19.30 15.80 6.27
CA SER A 196 -18.07 16.44 6.73
C SER A 196 -18.21 17.02 8.14
N VAL A 197 -19.37 17.61 8.45
CA VAL A 197 -19.72 18.08 9.80
C VAL A 197 -19.94 16.88 10.73
N LEU A 198 -20.66 15.86 10.28
CA LEU A 198 -21.00 14.70 11.10
C LEU A 198 -19.77 13.85 11.50
N GLN A 199 -18.77 13.72 10.62
CA GLN A 199 -17.49 13.04 10.93
C GLN A 199 -16.68 13.75 12.02
N TYR A 200 -16.81 15.08 12.13
CA TYR A 200 -16.12 15.85 13.16
C TYR A 200 -16.72 15.61 14.56
N PHE A 201 -18.04 15.48 14.64
CA PHE A 201 -18.75 15.26 15.91
C PHE A 201 -18.90 13.78 16.29
N ALA A 202 -18.80 12.86 15.33
CA ALA A 202 -18.95 11.42 15.55
C ALA A 202 -17.70 10.66 15.07
N PRO A 203 -16.72 10.38 15.96
CA PRO A 203 -15.48 9.69 15.58
C PRO A 203 -15.71 8.30 14.98
N HIS A 204 -16.80 7.62 15.38
CA HIS A 204 -17.18 6.33 14.81
C HIS A 204 -17.60 6.44 13.32
N ILE A 205 -18.20 7.56 12.90
CA ILE A 205 -18.58 7.79 11.50
C ILE A 205 -17.35 8.08 10.64
N LYS A 206 -16.38 8.83 11.18
CA LYS A 206 -15.07 9.01 10.54
C LYS A 206 -14.37 7.65 10.32
N GLN A 207 -14.35 6.80 11.33
CA GLN A 207 -13.78 5.46 11.21
C GLN A 207 -14.47 4.63 10.12
N MET A 208 -15.81 4.64 10.04
CA MET A 208 -16.52 3.94 8.97
C MET A 208 -16.21 4.49 7.58
N HIS A 209 -16.10 5.81 7.46
CA HIS A 209 -15.67 6.44 6.21
C HIS A 209 -14.27 5.99 5.81
N ASP A 210 -13.31 6.03 6.73
CA ASP A 210 -11.92 5.63 6.47
C ASP A 210 -11.84 4.13 6.12
N THR A 211 -12.65 3.29 6.75
CA THR A 211 -12.80 1.87 6.39
C THR A 211 -13.37 1.70 4.98
N LYS A 212 -14.39 2.48 4.60
CA LYS A 212 -14.97 2.43 3.25
C LYS A 212 -13.96 2.87 2.18
N VAL A 213 -13.16 3.90 2.46
CA VAL A 213 -12.04 4.32 1.59
C VAL A 213 -11.02 3.18 1.45
N LYS A 214 -10.65 2.51 2.54
CA LYS A 214 -9.74 1.35 2.49
C LYS A 214 -10.28 0.22 1.61
N HIS A 215 -11.56 -0.12 1.73
CA HIS A 215 -12.18 -1.14 0.90
C HIS A 215 -12.13 -0.77 -0.60
N ILE A 216 -12.40 0.49 -0.94
CA ILE A 216 -12.30 0.97 -2.33
C ILE A 216 -10.88 0.83 -2.88
N TYR A 217 -9.87 1.21 -2.08
CA TYR A 217 -8.47 1.06 -2.48
C TYR A 217 -8.04 -0.40 -2.58
N ALA A 218 -8.47 -1.27 -1.65
CA ALA A 218 -8.16 -2.69 -1.70
C ALA A 218 -8.75 -3.38 -2.93
N GLU A 219 -10.01 -3.05 -3.28
CA GLU A 219 -10.67 -3.56 -4.48
C GLU A 219 -9.95 -3.09 -5.76
N GLU A 220 -9.57 -1.81 -5.84
CA GLU A 220 -8.81 -1.28 -6.98
C GLU A 220 -7.41 -1.90 -7.07
N LEU A 221 -6.75 -2.09 -5.93
CA LEU A 221 -5.45 -2.74 -5.85
C LEU A 221 -5.50 -4.18 -6.39
N VAL A 222 -6.51 -4.97 -6.00
CA VAL A 222 -6.71 -6.32 -6.56
C VAL A 222 -6.89 -6.27 -8.07
N LYS A 223 -7.73 -5.36 -8.57
CA LYS A 223 -7.97 -5.21 -10.02
C LYS A 223 -6.67 -4.94 -10.77
N GLN A 224 -5.88 -3.97 -10.31
CA GLN A 224 -4.60 -3.65 -10.95
C GLN A 224 -3.62 -4.82 -10.86
N MET A 225 -3.47 -5.45 -9.69
CA MET A 225 -2.58 -6.60 -9.53
C MET A 225 -2.96 -7.77 -10.44
N CYS A 226 -4.25 -8.13 -10.51
CA CYS A 226 -4.74 -9.17 -11.43
C CYS A 226 -4.43 -8.80 -12.88
N ALA A 227 -4.73 -7.58 -13.31
CA ALA A 227 -4.41 -7.12 -14.67
C ALA A 227 -2.92 -7.19 -14.97
N THR A 228 -2.05 -6.77 -14.03
CA THR A 228 -0.59 -6.85 -14.18
C THR A 228 -0.10 -8.28 -14.35
N VAL A 229 -0.59 -9.22 -13.54
CA VAL A 229 -0.20 -10.64 -13.63
C VAL A 229 -0.58 -11.22 -14.99
N ILE A 230 -1.77 -10.90 -15.50
CA ILE A 230 -2.24 -11.39 -16.80
C ILE A 230 -1.47 -10.76 -17.95
N ASN A 231 -1.19 -9.47 -17.89
CA ASN A 231 -0.46 -8.74 -18.92
C ASN A 231 0.99 -9.21 -19.08
N LYS A 232 1.59 -9.79 -18.04
CA LYS A 232 2.92 -10.43 -18.15
C LYS A 232 2.92 -11.67 -19.05
N GLY A 233 1.77 -12.29 -19.31
CA GLY A 233 1.61 -13.37 -20.28
C GLY A 233 2.16 -14.73 -19.85
N ASP A 234 2.67 -14.87 -18.62
CA ASP A 234 3.15 -16.15 -18.09
C ASP A 234 2.01 -16.89 -17.38
N HIS A 235 1.49 -17.92 -18.04
CA HIS A 235 0.41 -18.74 -17.49
C HIS A 235 0.79 -19.50 -16.22
N ALA A 236 2.04 -19.95 -16.08
CA ALA A 236 2.47 -20.69 -14.91
C ALA A 236 2.54 -19.77 -13.69
N ILE A 237 3.09 -18.56 -13.87
CA ILE A 237 3.12 -17.54 -12.82
C ILE A 237 1.70 -17.08 -12.47
N ALA A 238 0.85 -16.81 -13.46
CA ALA A 238 -0.53 -16.40 -13.22
C ALA A 238 -1.32 -17.48 -12.47
N TRP A 239 -1.13 -18.75 -12.82
CA TRP A 239 -1.75 -19.88 -12.13
C TRP A 239 -1.28 -20.01 -10.68
N ASP A 240 0.02 -19.89 -10.41
CA ASP A 240 0.56 -19.93 -9.05
C ASP A 240 0.03 -18.76 -8.22
N VAL A 241 0.29 -17.53 -8.65
CA VAL A 241 0.02 -16.31 -7.88
C VAL A 241 -1.47 -16.06 -7.66
N LEU A 242 -2.29 -16.20 -8.72
CA LEU A 242 -3.73 -15.97 -8.57
C LEU A 242 -4.40 -17.15 -7.88
N GLY A 243 -3.92 -18.37 -8.08
CA GLY A 243 -4.48 -19.57 -7.47
C GLY A 243 -4.26 -19.64 -5.97
N THR A 244 -3.03 -19.36 -5.50
CA THR A 244 -2.71 -19.29 -4.08
C THR A 244 -3.48 -18.16 -3.38
N ALA A 245 -3.58 -16.98 -4.02
CA ALA A 245 -4.35 -15.87 -3.51
C ALA A 245 -5.86 -16.18 -3.47
N LEU A 246 -6.40 -16.85 -4.49
CA LEU A 246 -7.80 -17.27 -4.56
C LEU A 246 -8.15 -18.27 -3.44
N SER A 247 -7.30 -19.27 -3.22
CA SER A 247 -7.46 -20.22 -2.11
C SER A 247 -7.43 -19.49 -0.75
N THR A 248 -6.47 -18.59 -0.57
CA THR A 248 -6.37 -17.79 0.66
C THR A 248 -7.58 -16.88 0.86
N ALA A 249 -8.10 -16.26 -0.19
CA ALA A 249 -9.29 -15.41 -0.10
C ALA A 249 -10.55 -16.23 0.19
N ALA A 250 -10.68 -17.41 -0.39
CA ALA A 250 -11.81 -18.32 -0.14
C ALA A 250 -11.84 -18.76 1.33
N THR A 251 -10.69 -19.12 1.91
CA THR A 251 -10.59 -19.47 3.35
C THR A 251 -11.00 -18.32 4.28
N HIS A 252 -10.78 -17.06 3.86
CA HIS A 252 -11.11 -15.86 4.63
C HIS A 252 -12.46 -15.23 4.26
N GLY A 253 -13.22 -15.82 3.32
CA GLY A 253 -14.54 -15.32 2.88
C GLY A 253 -14.50 -14.01 2.09
N ILE A 254 -13.40 -13.73 1.38
CA ILE A 254 -13.19 -12.47 0.66
C ILE A 254 -13.75 -12.60 -0.77
N HIS A 255 -15.05 -12.38 -0.93
CA HIS A 255 -15.72 -12.62 -2.21
C HIS A 255 -15.27 -11.66 -3.32
N GLU A 256 -15.00 -10.39 -3.02
CA GLU A 256 -14.55 -9.39 -4.00
C GLU A 256 -13.24 -9.83 -4.67
N LEU A 257 -12.28 -10.35 -3.89
CA LEU A 257 -11.03 -10.86 -4.45
C LEU A 257 -11.26 -12.10 -5.30
N THR A 258 -12.06 -13.06 -4.79
CA THR A 258 -12.35 -14.30 -5.54
C THR A 258 -13.01 -14.01 -6.90
N GLU A 259 -13.98 -13.10 -6.93
CA GLU A 259 -14.68 -12.69 -8.15
C GLU A 259 -13.73 -12.01 -9.12
N GLN A 260 -12.87 -11.10 -8.65
CA GLN A 260 -11.90 -10.42 -9.51
C GLN A 260 -10.87 -11.39 -10.11
N CYS A 261 -10.37 -12.37 -9.35
CA CYS A 261 -9.46 -13.38 -9.87
C CYS A 261 -10.13 -14.26 -10.94
N ILE A 262 -11.36 -14.73 -10.69
CA ILE A 262 -12.10 -15.56 -11.66
C ILE A 262 -12.47 -14.76 -12.92
N HIS A 263 -12.85 -13.49 -12.76
CA HIS A 263 -13.18 -12.62 -13.88
C HIS A 263 -11.98 -12.41 -14.82
N HIS A 264 -10.78 -12.19 -14.27
CA HIS A 264 -9.56 -11.97 -15.07
C HIS A 264 -8.93 -13.27 -15.58
N TYR A 265 -9.10 -14.38 -14.85
CA TYR A 265 -8.60 -15.69 -15.26
C TYR A 265 -9.63 -16.80 -14.96
N PRO A 266 -10.60 -17.04 -15.86
CA PRO A 266 -11.66 -18.01 -15.65
C PRO A 266 -11.17 -19.46 -15.44
N GLY A 267 -9.97 -19.79 -15.90
CA GLY A 267 -9.36 -21.11 -15.70
C GLY A 267 -9.13 -21.49 -14.23
N LEU A 268 -9.10 -20.49 -13.32
CA LEU A 268 -8.90 -20.70 -11.89
C LEU A 268 -10.03 -21.48 -11.20
N ILE A 269 -11.19 -21.64 -11.85
CA ILE A 269 -12.31 -22.45 -11.32
C ILE A 269 -11.87 -23.91 -11.06
N TYR A 270 -10.86 -24.39 -11.79
CA TYR A 270 -10.30 -25.73 -11.62
C TYR A 270 -9.11 -25.80 -10.65
N TYR A 271 -8.78 -24.72 -9.96
CA TYR A 271 -7.64 -24.69 -9.04
C TYR A 271 -7.87 -25.64 -7.85
N ASP A 272 -6.99 -26.62 -7.67
CA ASP A 272 -7.15 -27.70 -6.71
C ASP A 272 -7.28 -27.22 -5.26
N GLY A 273 -6.71 -26.05 -4.93
CA GLY A 273 -6.80 -25.45 -3.59
C GLY A 273 -8.21 -25.05 -3.15
N ILE A 274 -9.17 -24.93 -4.08
CA ILE A 274 -10.57 -24.55 -3.78
C ILE A 274 -11.42 -25.78 -3.43
N ARG A 275 -11.05 -26.97 -3.94
CA ARG A 275 -11.86 -28.20 -3.80
C ARG A 275 -11.90 -28.79 -2.39
N CYS A 276 -11.10 -28.26 -1.47
CA CYS A 276 -11.01 -28.70 -0.08
C CYS A 276 -11.76 -27.81 0.92
N LEU A 277 -12.55 -26.85 0.45
CA LEU A 277 -13.44 -25.98 1.25
C LEU A 277 -14.90 -26.37 1.06
#